data_AF-A0AA42MWN3-F1
#
_entry.id   AF-A0AA42MWN3-F1
#
_cell.length_a   1.000
_cell.length_b   1.000
_cell.length_c   1.000
_cell.angle_alpha   90.00
_cell.angle_beta   90.00
_cell.angle_gamma   90.00
#
_symmetry.space_group_name_H-M   'P 1'
#
loop_
_entity.id
_entity.type
_entity.pdbx_description
1 polymer ?
#
loop_
_entity_poly.entity_id
_entity_poly.type
_entity_poly.pdbx_seq_one_letter_code
_entity_poly.pdbx_strand_id
1 'polypeptide(L)' 'MKKDANTKQLTVLVDVEELKEFQNVCKTQDMNSSQAVRAFIRDYIKKYGKQESKK' A
#
# COMPACT_ATOMS: atom_id res chain seq x y z
N MET A 1 14.92 -2.77 -4.49
CA MET A 1 14.60 -1.35 -4.22
C MET A 1 15.68 -0.82 -3.30
N LYS A 2 16.50 0.15 -3.73
CA LYS A 2 17.50 0.78 -2.85
C LYS A 2 16.73 1.56 -1.76
N LYS A 3 17.17 1.49 -0.51
CA LYS A 3 16.64 2.35 0.56
C LYS A 3 17.18 3.75 0.31
N ASP A 4 16.51 4.50 -0.55
CA ASP A 4 16.81 5.92 -0.76
C ASP A 4 16.28 6.72 0.45
N ALA A 5 16.88 7.87 0.75
CA ALA A 5 16.52 8.71 1.91
C ALA A 5 15.03 9.09 1.98
N ASN A 6 14.31 8.93 0.88
CA ASN A 6 12.89 9.23 0.72
C ASN A 6 11.95 8.05 1.05
N THR A 7 12.48 6.90 1.51
CA THR A 7 11.66 5.74 1.89
C THR A 7 11.48 5.66 3.41
N LYS A 8 10.23 5.59 3.89
CA LYS A 8 9.88 5.35 5.30
C LYS A 8 9.02 4.09 5.44
N GLN A 9 9.11 3.41 6.59
CA GLN A 9 8.28 2.24 6.91
C GLN A 9 6.95 2.68 7.52
N LEU A 10 5.86 2.09 7.05
CA LEU A 10 4.52 2.22 7.62
C LEU A 10 4.18 0.91 8.34
N THR A 11 3.90 0.99 9.64
CA THR A 11 3.47 -0.16 10.46
C THR A 11 2.00 0.03 10.81
N VAL A 12 1.18 -0.98 10.55
CA VAL A 12 -0.27 -0.96 10.80
C VAL A 12 -0.66 -2.29 11.45
N LEU A 13 -1.52 -2.23 12.45
CA LEU A 13 -2.16 -3.41 13.03
C LEU A 13 -3.44 -3.73 12.26
N VAL A 14 -3.60 -4.98 11.89
CA VAL A 14 -4.77 -5.52 11.18
C VAL A 14 -5.16 -6.83 11.83
N ASP A 15 -6.40 -7.26 11.61
CA ASP A 15 -6.84 -8.56 12.09
C ASP A 15 -6.05 -9.71 11.40
N VAL A 16 -5.89 -10.82 12.13
CA VAL A 16 -5.11 -11.97 11.66
C VAL A 16 -5.79 -12.68 10.50
N GLU A 17 -7.12 -12.78 10.52
CA GLU A 17 -7.89 -13.44 9.46
C GLU A 17 -7.92 -12.57 8.21
N GLU A 18 -8.15 -11.25 8.37
CA GLU A 18 -8.11 -10.28 7.27
C GLU A 18 -6.74 -10.28 6.57
N LEU A 19 -5.65 -10.33 7.33
CA LEU A 19 -4.29 -10.37 6.76
C LEU A 19 -4.05 -11.65 5.95
N LYS A 20 -4.52 -12.80 6.42
CA LYS A 20 -4.39 -14.08 5.71
C LYS A 20 -5.16 -14.05 4.40
N GLU A 21 -6.40 -13.57 4.43
CA GLU A 21 -7.23 -13.46 3.24
C GLU A 21 -6.61 -12.48 2.24
N PHE A 22 -6.17 -11.32 2.69
CA PHE A 22 -5.46 -10.35 1.85
C PHE A 22 -4.21 -10.94 1.19
N GLN A 23 -3.40 -11.67 1.93
CA GLN A 23 -2.21 -12.34 1.39
C GLN A 23 -2.58 -13.40 0.34
N ASN A 24 -3.64 -14.16 0.56
CA ASN A 24 -4.10 -15.16 -0.41
C ASN A 24 -4.56 -14.50 -1.71
N VAL A 25 -5.34 -13.42 -1.62
CA VAL A 25 -5.76 -12.63 -2.80
C VAL A 25 -4.56 -12.03 -3.53
N CYS A 26 -3.55 -11.54 -2.81
CA CYS A 26 -2.34 -11.03 -3.44
C CYS A 26 -1.61 -12.14 -4.22
N LYS A 27 -1.51 -13.34 -3.64
CA LYS A 27 -0.86 -14.50 -4.29
C LYS A 27 -1.58 -14.94 -5.56
N THR A 28 -2.91 -14.93 -5.59
CA THR A 28 -3.66 -15.32 -6.79
C THR A 28 -3.50 -14.32 -7.95
N GLN A 29 -3.03 -13.11 -7.66
CA GLN A 29 -2.76 -12.06 -8.65
C GLN A 29 -1.27 -11.89 -8.95
N ASP A 30 -0.42 -12.83 -8.53
CA ASP A 30 1.04 -12.76 -8.67
C ASP A 30 1.67 -11.48 -8.06
N MET A 31 1.05 -10.95 -7.00
CA MET A 31 1.50 -9.76 -6.27
C MET A 31 1.90 -10.09 -4.84
N ASN A 32 2.85 -9.33 -4.28
CA ASN A 32 3.05 -9.34 -2.82
C ASN A 32 2.22 -8.25 -2.13
N SER A 33 1.92 -8.47 -0.86
CA SER A 33 1.10 -7.56 -0.03
C SER A 33 1.64 -6.13 -0.01
N SER A 34 2.96 -5.93 -0.01
CA SER A 34 3.55 -4.58 -0.04
C SER A 34 3.32 -3.88 -1.38
N GLN A 35 3.27 -4.59 -2.51
CA GLN A 35 2.94 -4.02 -3.81
C GLN A 35 1.47 -3.60 -3.85
N ALA A 36 0.57 -4.47 -3.38
CA ALA A 36 -0.87 -4.21 -3.32
C ALA A 36 -1.19 -3.01 -2.41
N VAL A 37 -0.62 -2.97 -1.20
CA VAL A 37 -0.80 -1.84 -0.26
C VAL A 37 -0.30 -0.53 -0.86
N ARG A 38 0.85 -0.53 -1.56
CA ARG A 38 1.35 0.69 -2.23
C ARG A 38 0.43 1.15 -3.36
N ALA A 39 -0.15 0.23 -4.13
CA ALA A 39 -1.13 0.57 -5.15
C ALA A 39 -2.38 1.18 -4.52
N PHE A 40 -2.93 0.52 -3.50
CA PHE A 40 -4.07 1.01 -2.73
C PHE A 40 -3.83 2.41 -2.16
N ILE A 41 -2.67 2.66 -1.52
CA ILE A 41 -2.31 3.99 -0.99
C ILE A 41 -2.30 5.05 -2.11
N ARG A 42 -1.70 4.74 -3.26
CA ARG A 42 -1.67 5.68 -4.41
C ARG A 42 -3.06 5.99 -4.92
N ASP A 43 -3.91 4.99 -5.05
CA ASP A 43 -5.27 5.18 -5.56
C ASP A 43 -6.15 5.91 -4.54
N TYR A 44 -5.95 5.66 -3.25
CA TYR A 44 -6.59 6.39 -2.17
C TYR A 44 -6.19 7.88 -2.18
N ILE A 45 -4.89 8.18 -2.34
CA ILE A 45 -4.40 9.56 -2.49
C ILE A 45 -4.94 10.19 -3.76
N LYS A 46 -5.02 9.49 -4.89
CA LYS A 46 -5.62 10.06 -6.12
C LYS A 46 -7.09 10.37 -5.94
N LYS A 47 -7.83 9.52 -5.21
CA LYS A 47 -9.27 9.65 -5.02
C LYS A 47 -9.63 10.74 -4.00
N TYR A 48 -8.85 10.89 -2.93
CA TYR A 48 -9.19 11.77 -1.80
C TYR A 48 -8.14 12.85 -1.50
N GLY A 49 -6.92 12.70 -2.00
CA GLY A 49 -5.89 13.70 -1.88
C GLY A 49 -6.31 14.93 -2.66
N LYS A 50 -6.71 15.99 -1.94
CA LYS A 50 -6.92 17.30 -2.52
C LYS A 50 -5.65 17.66 -3.30
N GLN A 51 -5.80 17.98 -4.57
CA GLN A 51 -4.75 18.60 -5.38
C GLN A 51 -4.48 19.97 -4.75
N GLU A 52 -3.67 20.03 -3.70
CA GLU A 52 -2.90 21.24 -3.46
C GLU A 52 -1.86 21.27 -4.58
N SER A 53 -2.29 21.87 -5.69
CA SER A 53 -1.42 22.51 -6.65
C SER A 53 -0.43 23.36 -5.84
N LYS A 54 0.75 22.80 -5.57
CA LYS A 54 1.88 23.59 -5.09
C LYS A 54 2.19 24.59 -6.20
N LYS A 55 1.75 25.82 -5.97
CA LYS A 55 2.09 27.02 -6.73
C LYS A 55 3.56 27.36 -6.50
#